data_AF-A0A965EY24-F1
#
_entry.id   AF-A0A965EY24-F1
#
_cell.length_a   1.000
_cell.length_b   1.000
_cell.length_c   1.000
_cell.angle_alpha   90.00
_cell.angle_beta   90.00
_cell.angle_gamma   90.00
#
_symmetry.space_group_name_H-M   'P 1'
#
loop_
_entity.id
_entity.type
_entity.pdbx_description
1 polymer ?
#
loop_
_entity_poly.entity_id
_entity_poly.type
_entity_poly.pdbx_seq_one_letter_code
_entity_poly.pdbx_strand_id
1 'polypeptide(L)'
;MVAEMRDLYDGLDLDAPDMPRAGPAELSPPGGVYLVGYRDGVPVCGGGVKRLPDGACEIKRMYVVPGARRSGVARALLAALEDAARAM
;
A
#
# COMPACT_ATOMS: atom_id res chain seq x y z
N MET A 1 -0.15 6.81 11.41
CA MET A 1 -0.07 6.02 10.18
C MET A 1 1.03 4.96 10.24
N VAL A 2 2.32 5.31 10.31
CA VAL A 2 3.39 4.29 10.40
C VAL A 2 3.27 3.45 11.68
N ALA A 3 3.02 4.07 12.84
CA ALA A 3 2.78 3.34 14.09
C ALA A 3 1.54 2.44 14.01
N GLU A 4 0.43 2.97 13.51
CA GLU A 4 -0.83 2.21 13.39
C GLU A 4 -0.74 1.05 12.38
N MET A 5 0.02 1.22 11.28
CA MET A 5 0.34 0.13 10.36
C MET A 5 1.29 -0.86 10.99
N ARG A 6 2.23 -0.42 11.84
CA ARG A 6 3.05 -1.33 12.62
C ARG A 6 2.15 -2.16 13.53
N ASP A 7 1.23 -1.55 14.26
CA ASP A 7 0.33 -2.25 15.20
C ASP A 7 -0.65 -3.22 14.49
N LEU A 8 -1.19 -2.83 13.33
CA LEU A 8 -2.09 -3.68 12.52
C LEU A 8 -1.39 -4.88 11.86
N TYR A 9 -0.08 -4.78 11.64
CA TYR A 9 0.73 -5.81 11.02
C TYR A 9 1.83 -6.35 11.98
N ASP A 10 1.75 -6.02 13.27
CA ASP A 10 2.74 -6.41 14.28
C ASP A 10 2.62 -7.90 14.54
N GLY A 11 3.75 -8.59 14.65
CA GLY A 11 3.79 -10.05 14.86
C GLY A 11 3.59 -10.91 13.59
N LEU A 12 3.39 -10.30 12.41
CA LEU A 12 3.51 -11.03 11.15
C LEU A 12 4.98 -11.08 10.72
N ASP A 13 5.53 -12.28 10.59
CA ASP A 13 6.81 -12.47 9.89
C ASP A 13 6.57 -12.26 8.39
N LEU A 14 6.81 -11.03 7.94
CA LEU A 14 6.60 -10.63 6.55
C LEU A 14 7.52 -11.37 5.56
N ASP A 15 8.56 -12.04 6.07
CA ASP A 15 9.52 -12.84 5.30
C ASP A 15 9.24 -14.35 5.41
N ALA A 16 8.20 -14.77 6.15
CA ALA A 16 7.84 -16.17 6.28
C ALA A 16 7.52 -16.82 4.91
N PRO A 17 7.82 -18.12 4.72
CA PRO A 17 7.74 -18.79 3.41
C PRO A 17 6.33 -18.79 2.80
N ASP A 18 5.32 -18.80 3.64
CA ASP A 18 3.89 -18.85 3.32
C ASP A 18 3.21 -17.48 3.37
N MET A 19 3.90 -16.44 3.83
CA MET A 19 3.33 -15.10 3.88
C MET A 19 3.29 -14.49 2.47
N PRO A 20 2.14 -13.91 2.06
CA PRO A 20 2.04 -13.16 0.82
C PRO A 20 3.03 -11.98 0.88
N ARG A 21 4.17 -12.16 0.21
CA ARG A 21 5.28 -11.20 0.30
C ARG A 21 4.79 -9.80 -0.08
N ALA A 22 5.24 -8.84 0.72
CA ALA A 22 4.94 -7.42 0.60
C ALA A 22 6.13 -6.59 1.12
N GLY A 23 7.35 -7.11 0.98
CA GLY A 23 8.57 -6.47 1.49
C GLY A 23 8.92 -5.21 0.69
N PRO A 24 9.86 -4.38 1.17
CA PRO A 24 10.32 -3.19 0.46
C PRO A 24 10.73 -3.47 -0.99
N ALA A 25 11.39 -4.60 -1.25
CA ALA A 25 11.82 -4.99 -2.59
C ALA A 25 10.66 -5.22 -3.58
N GLU A 26 9.50 -5.65 -3.10
CA GLU A 26 8.34 -5.94 -3.95
C GLU A 26 7.40 -4.76 -4.13
N LEU A 27 7.51 -3.75 -3.26
CA LEU A 27 6.74 -2.51 -3.31
C LEU A 27 7.61 -1.32 -3.76
N SER A 28 8.78 -1.62 -4.36
CA SER A 28 9.69 -0.62 -4.94
C SER A 28 9.85 -0.84 -6.44
N PRO A 29 10.13 0.23 -7.20
CA PRO A 29 10.38 0.10 -8.63
C PRO A 29 11.54 -0.87 -8.93
N PRO A 30 11.49 -1.57 -10.08
CA PRO A 30 10.47 -1.49 -11.14
C PRO A 30 9.27 -2.42 -10.91
N GLY A 31 9.33 -3.35 -9.96
CA GLY A 31 8.34 -4.40 -9.76
C GLY A 31 7.13 -4.03 -8.90
N GLY A 32 7.16 -2.85 -8.28
CA GLY A 32 6.08 -2.35 -7.46
C GLY A 32 6.25 -0.87 -7.09
N VAL A 33 5.33 -0.38 -6.27
CA VAL A 33 5.35 0.99 -5.75
C VAL A 33 4.59 1.05 -4.43
N TYR A 34 4.97 1.95 -3.54
CA TYR A 34 4.21 2.29 -2.35
C TYR A 34 3.89 3.78 -2.35
N LEU A 35 2.62 4.11 -2.22
CA LEU A 35 2.11 5.49 -2.20
C LEU A 35 1.70 5.88 -0.80
N VAL A 36 1.97 7.14 -0.44
CA VAL A 36 1.49 7.77 0.80
C VAL A 36 0.71 9.02 0.43
N GLY A 37 -0.52 9.12 0.92
CA GLY A 37 -1.34 10.31 0.76
C GLY A 37 -1.23 11.25 1.96
N TYR A 38 -1.07 12.54 1.67
CA TYR A 38 -0.96 13.60 2.67
C TYR A 38 -2.17 14.53 2.60
N ARG A 39 -2.60 15.04 3.75
CA ARG A 39 -3.55 16.15 3.90
C ARG A 39 -2.94 17.14 4.88
N ASP A 40 -2.78 18.39 4.46
CA ASP A 40 -2.17 19.46 5.27
C ASP A 40 -0.81 19.07 5.85
N GLY A 41 0.01 18.38 5.04
CA GLY A 41 1.34 17.88 5.45
C GLY A 41 1.31 16.63 6.35
N VAL A 42 0.12 16.15 6.75
CA VAL A 42 -0.04 14.97 7.61
C VAL A 42 -0.35 13.72 6.76
N PRO A 43 0.36 12.60 6.94
CA PRO A 43 0.06 11.36 6.23
C PRO A 43 -1.25 10.75 6.75
N VAL A 44 -2.20 10.55 5.83
CA VAL A 44 -3.57 10.07 6.15
C VAL A 44 -3.93 8.73 5.52
N CYS A 45 -3.18 8.29 4.51
CA CYS A 45 -3.39 6.99 3.88
C CYS A 45 -2.12 6.47 3.23
N GLY A 46 -2.09 5.17 2.94
CA GLY A 46 -1.02 4.55 2.17
C GLY A 46 -1.42 3.20 1.63
N GLY A 47 -0.67 2.70 0.65
CA GLY A 47 -0.90 1.41 0.01
C GLY A 47 0.17 1.13 -1.03
N GLY A 48 0.37 -0.13 -1.36
CA GLY A 48 1.34 -0.56 -2.36
C GLY A 48 0.71 -1.37 -3.47
N VAL A 49 1.38 -1.38 -4.62
CA VAL A 49 1.09 -2.27 -5.74
C VAL A 49 2.32 -3.12 -6.02
N LYS A 50 2.10 -4.40 -6.29
CA LYS A 50 3.12 -5.37 -6.68
C LYS A 50 2.71 -6.04 -7.99
N ARG A 51 3.63 -6.11 -8.96
CA ARG A 51 3.43 -6.87 -10.20
C ARG A 51 3.57 -8.37 -9.93
N LEU A 52 2.68 -9.16 -10.51
CA LEU A 52 2.69 -10.62 -10.46
C LEU A 52 3.27 -11.21 -11.76
N PRO A 53 3.78 -12.46 -11.73
CA PRO A 53 4.39 -13.09 -12.90
C PRO A 53 3.47 -13.27 -14.11
N ASP A 54 2.15 -13.32 -13.88
CA ASP A 54 1.13 -13.47 -14.92
C ASP A 54 0.70 -12.13 -15.57
N GLY A 55 1.36 -11.02 -15.20
CA GLY A 55 1.06 -9.68 -15.70
C GLY A 55 -0.05 -8.95 -14.92
N ALA A 56 -0.70 -9.61 -13.96
CA ALA A 56 -1.60 -8.93 -13.04
C ALA A 56 -0.81 -8.08 -12.01
N CYS A 57 -1.53 -7.26 -11.25
CA CYS A 57 -0.98 -6.50 -10.13
C CYS A 57 -1.84 -6.73 -8.89
N GLU A 58 -1.20 -6.82 -7.72
CA GLU A 58 -1.88 -6.96 -6.43
C GLU A 58 -1.73 -5.66 -5.63
N ILE A 59 -2.85 -5.16 -5.08
CA ILE A 59 -2.84 -4.05 -4.12
C ILE A 59 -2.64 -4.60 -2.71
N LYS A 60 -1.67 -4.06 -1.98
CA LYS A 60 -1.32 -4.49 -0.62
C LYS A 60 -1.30 -3.33 0.36
N ARG A 61 -1.63 -3.63 1.62
CA ARG A 61 -1.52 -2.70 2.76
C ARG A 61 -2.20 -1.35 2.52
N MET A 62 -3.33 -1.35 1.81
CA MET A 62 -4.12 -0.16 1.58
C MET A 62 -4.86 0.22 2.87
N TYR A 63 -4.60 1.42 3.38
CA TYR A 63 -5.12 1.87 4.66
C TYR A 63 -5.43 3.37 4.67
N VAL A 64 -6.43 3.76 5.46
CA VAL A 64 -6.78 5.16 5.74
C VAL A 64 -6.94 5.32 7.25
N VAL A 65 -6.25 6.31 7.82
CA VAL A 65 -6.32 6.60 9.26
C VAL A 65 -7.76 6.93 9.66
N PRO A 66 -8.22 6.57 10.88
CA PRO A 66 -9.63 6.66 11.25
C PRO A 66 -10.23 8.05 11.04
N GLY A 67 -9.48 9.10 11.38
CA GLY A 67 -9.90 10.50 11.23
C GLY A 67 -10.08 10.98 9.78
N ALA A 68 -9.57 10.24 8.79
CA ALA A 68 -9.69 10.58 7.37
C ALA A 68 -10.68 9.66 6.62
N ARG A 69 -11.29 8.68 7.30
CA ARG A 69 -12.27 7.77 6.68
C ARG A 69 -13.56 8.51 6.32
N ARG A 70 -14.34 7.94 5.38
CA ARG A 70 -15.60 8.51 4.85
C ARG A 70 -15.45 9.90 4.20
N SER A 71 -14.22 10.29 3.83
CA SER A 71 -13.92 11.57 3.17
C SER A 71 -13.41 11.43 1.72
N GLY A 72 -13.61 10.27 1.10
CA GLY A 72 -13.15 9.99 -0.28
C GLY A 72 -11.67 9.60 -0.42
N VAL A 73 -10.88 9.65 0.66
CA VAL A 73 -9.43 9.35 0.65
C VAL A 73 -9.12 7.94 0.13
N ALA A 74 -9.89 6.93 0.53
CA ALA A 74 -9.69 5.57 0.04
C ALA A 74 -9.88 5.48 -1.48
N ARG A 75 -10.89 6.16 -2.02
CA ARG A 75 -11.15 6.18 -3.47
C ARG A 75 -10.01 6.87 -4.22
N ALA A 76 -9.51 7.99 -3.71
CA ALA A 76 -8.40 8.71 -4.31
C ALA A 76 -7.10 7.86 -4.29
N LEU A 77 -6.82 7.18 -3.17
CA LEU A 77 -5.68 6.29 -3.06
C LEU A 77 -5.80 5.09 -4.03
N LEU A 78 -6.97 4.47 -4.13
CA LEU A 78 -7.18 3.34 -5.04
C LEU A 78 -6.93 3.74 -6.50
N ALA A 79 -7.49 4.87 -6.94
CA ALA A 79 -7.27 5.36 -8.29
C ALA A 79 -5.78 5.61 -8.57
N ALA A 80 -5.06 6.23 -7.62
CA ALA A 80 -3.62 6.46 -7.78
C ALA A 80 -2.80 5.16 -7.86
N LEU A 81 -3.20 4.12 -7.10
CA LEU A 81 -2.57 2.80 -7.17
C LEU A 81 -2.85 2.12 -8.51
N GLU A 82 -4.07 2.19 -9.01
CA GLU A 82 -4.44 1.65 -10.34
C GLU A 82 -3.69 2.35 -11.47
N ASP A 83 -3.52 3.68 -11.40
CA ASP A 83 -2.74 4.43 -12.38
C ASP A 83 -1.27 4.05 -12.35
N ALA A 84 -0.70 3.88 -11.15
CA ALA A 84 0.66 3.39 -11.02
C ALA A 84 0.81 1.97 -11.57
N ALA A 85 -0.20 1.10 -11.40
CA ALA A 85 -0.21 -0.25 -11.97
C ALA A 85 -0.18 -0.24 -13.50
N ARG A 86 -0.91 0.67 -14.14
CA ARG A 86 -0.91 0.83 -15.61
C ARG A 86 0.43 1.34 -16.16
N ALA A 87 1.20 2.05 -15.35
CA ALA A 87 2.48 2.63 -15.74
C ALA A 87 3.69 1.72 -15.51
N MET A 88 3.49 0.56 -14.85
CA MET A 88 4.51 -0.49 -14.68
C MET A 88 4.58 -1.40 -15.90
#